data_AF-A0A8C6VRI5-F1
#
_entry.id   AF-A0A8C6VRI5-F1
#
_cell.length_a   1.000
_cell.length_b   1.000
_cell.length_c   1.000
_cell.angle_alpha   90.00
_cell.angle_beta   90.00
_cell.angle_gamma   90.00
#
_symmetry.space_group_name_H-M   'P 1'
#
loop_
_entity.id
_entity.type
_entity.pdbx_description
1 polymer ?
#
loop_
_entity_poly.entity_id
_entity_poly.type
_entity_poly.pdbx_seq_one_letter_code
_entity_poly.pdbx_strand_id
1 'polypeptide(L)'
;MQEEIVQQIWMDYLVFMNDKIVKSNNQVQEFKLFVDLVNRCLVTVPTRYPIPFSTGDYWTNYEFHNKVISFYLSCIPKTQHSKALERFCSTMPSNPGLAFKLLQQYWEENNIQILKLQAKMFTYNMPTCLAIWKIAIAAECFLKGQREVHHLYQRACQKLPLCATLWKDQFLFEASEGGKTDNLRNLVSKCQEVGVSLDELLNLNTYRTESTNH
;
A
#
# COMPACT_ATOMS: atom_id res chain seq x y z
N MET A 1 -5.15 27.16 0.95
CA MET A 1 -5.55 28.19 1.95
C MET A 1 -6.90 27.90 2.60
N GLN A 2 -8.06 28.02 1.92
CA GLN A 2 -9.37 27.74 2.56
C GLN A 2 -9.50 26.30 3.07
N GLU A 3 -9.04 25.33 2.29
CA GLU A 3 -9.11 23.92 2.66
C GLU A 3 -8.19 23.55 3.84
N GLU A 4 -6.96 24.06 3.85
CA GLU A 4 -6.01 23.88 4.95
C GLU A 4 -6.57 24.45 6.26
N ILE A 5 -7.27 25.59 6.21
CA ILE A 5 -7.95 26.17 7.37
C ILE A 5 -9.05 25.23 7.88
N VAL A 6 -9.87 24.66 6.98
CA VAL A 6 -10.91 23.70 7.35
C VAL A 6 -10.33 22.44 7.97
N GLN A 7 -9.26 21.90 7.39
CA GLN A 7 -8.53 20.76 7.93
C GLN A 7 -7.97 21.07 9.33
N GLN A 8 -7.39 22.25 9.53
CA GLN A 8 -6.87 22.68 10.82
C GLN A 8 -7.98 22.80 11.87
N ILE A 9 -9.10 23.46 11.54
CA ILE A 9 -10.26 23.59 12.43
C ILE A 9 -10.79 22.22 12.87
N TRP A 10 -10.88 21.27 11.94
CA TRP A 10 -11.29 19.90 12.26
C TRP A 10 -10.33 19.23 13.24
N MET A 11 -9.01 19.35 13.02
CA MET A 11 -8.02 18.78 13.93
C MET A 11 -8.07 19.42 15.32
N ASP A 12 -8.14 20.75 15.40
CA ASP A 12 -8.22 21.48 16.66
C ASP A 12 -9.48 21.08 17.44
N TYR A 13 -10.61 20.92 16.74
CA TYR A 13 -11.86 20.50 17.36
C TYR A 13 -11.81 19.04 17.84
N LEU A 14 -11.19 18.13 17.09
CA LEU A 14 -11.00 16.74 17.51
C LEU A 14 -10.09 16.63 18.74
N VAL A 15 -9.00 17.42 18.80
CA VAL A 15 -8.11 17.49 19.97
C VAL A 15 -8.87 18.02 21.18
N PHE A 16 -9.59 19.13 21.03
CA PHE A 16 -10.42 19.68 22.10
C PHE A 16 -11.45 18.68 22.64
N MET A 17 -12.13 17.96 21.75
CA MET A 17 -13.10 16.94 22.14
C MET A 17 -12.46 15.77 22.88
N ASN A 18 -11.27 15.33 22.45
CA ASN A 18 -10.52 14.30 23.16
C ASN A 18 -10.15 14.73 24.59
N ASP A 19 -9.63 15.96 24.75
CA ASP A 19 -9.30 16.51 26.07
C ASP A 19 -10.52 16.61 26.99
N LYS A 20 -11.69 16.90 26.42
CA LYS A 20 -12.98 16.91 27.13
C LYS A 20 -13.39 15.51 27.58
N ILE A 21 -13.22 14.48 26.75
CA ILE A 21 -13.54 13.08 27.10
C ILE A 21 -12.69 12.62 28.29
N VAL A 22 -11.38 12.90 28.25
CA VAL A 22 -10.44 12.50 29.32
C VAL A 22 -10.86 13.08 30.68
N LYS A 23 -11.42 14.30 30.69
CA LYS A 23 -11.90 15.00 31.89
C LYS A 23 -13.35 14.68 32.28
N SER A 24 -14.08 13.92 31.46
CA SER A 24 -15.51 13.65 31.68
C SER A 24 -15.73 12.47 32.63
N ASN A 25 -16.78 12.57 33.46
CA ASN A 25 -17.25 11.48 34.32
C ASN A 25 -17.98 10.37 33.53
N ASN A 26 -18.46 10.66 32.32
CA ASN A 26 -19.17 9.71 31.45
C ASN A 26 -18.38 9.45 30.16
N GLN A 27 -17.22 8.82 30.32
CA GLN A 27 -16.27 8.58 29.23
C GLN A 27 -16.86 7.74 28.09
N VAL A 28 -17.71 6.76 28.40
CA VAL A 28 -18.27 5.84 27.38
C VAL A 28 -19.19 6.57 26.40
N GLN A 29 -20.07 7.45 26.89
CA GLN A 29 -20.98 8.19 26.04
C GLN A 29 -20.26 9.26 25.22
N GLU A 30 -19.37 10.04 25.85
CA GLU A 30 -18.59 11.06 25.15
C GLU A 30 -17.66 10.42 24.09
N PHE A 31 -17.12 9.23 24.36
CA PHE A 31 -16.31 8.51 23.39
C PHE A 31 -17.11 8.07 22.16
N LYS A 32 -18.38 7.66 22.32
CA LYS A 32 -19.26 7.38 21.16
C LYS A 32 -19.49 8.62 20.30
N LEU A 33 -19.71 9.78 20.93
CA LEU A 33 -19.86 11.05 20.22
C LEU A 33 -18.57 11.44 19.49
N PHE A 34 -17.41 11.17 20.09
CA PHE A 34 -16.11 11.38 19.46
C PHE A 34 -15.90 10.49 18.24
N VAL A 35 -16.26 9.21 18.32
CA VAL A 35 -16.21 8.30 17.16
C VAL A 35 -17.11 8.80 16.03
N ASP A 36 -18.32 9.27 16.34
CA ASP A 36 -19.21 9.88 15.35
C ASP A 36 -18.59 11.12 14.71
N LEU A 37 -17.99 11.99 15.54
CA LEU A 37 -17.34 13.21 15.08
C LEU A 37 -16.16 12.93 14.14
N VAL A 38 -15.33 11.93 14.45
CA VAL A 38 -14.25 11.48 13.57
C VAL A 38 -14.79 11.00 12.23
N ASN A 39 -15.87 10.21 12.22
CA ASN A 39 -16.50 9.77 10.97
C ASN A 39 -17.05 10.95 10.17
N ARG A 40 -17.69 11.93 10.82
CA ARG A 40 -18.18 13.15 10.17
C ARG A 40 -17.03 13.98 9.57
N CYS A 41 -15.92 14.10 10.28
CA CYS A 41 -14.70 14.76 9.77
C CYS A 41 -14.22 14.08 8.47
N LEU A 42 -14.07 12.75 8.49
CA LEU A 42 -13.59 11.98 7.33
C LEU A 42 -14.53 12.03 6.12
N VAL A 43 -15.85 12.13 6.33
CA VAL A 43 -16.84 12.21 5.25
C VAL A 43 -16.97 13.63 4.68
N THR A 44 -16.73 14.66 5.48
CA THR A 44 -16.92 16.07 5.06
C THR A 44 -15.72 16.66 4.34
N VAL A 45 -14.51 16.23 4.68
CA VAL A 45 -13.30 16.71 4.00
C VAL A 45 -13.09 15.93 2.68
N PRO A 46 -12.98 16.63 1.53
CA PRO A 46 -12.84 15.97 0.24
C PRO A 46 -11.54 15.16 0.17
N THR A 47 -11.57 14.09 -0.63
CA THR A 47 -10.37 13.30 -0.97
C THR A 47 -10.03 13.38 -2.44
N ARG A 48 -10.89 13.98 -3.28
CA ARG A 48 -10.75 14.07 -4.74
C ARG A 48 -10.68 15.53 -5.15
N TYR A 49 -9.63 15.86 -5.89
CA TYR A 49 -9.31 17.22 -6.31
C TYR A 49 -9.24 17.26 -7.84
N PRO A 50 -9.80 18.29 -8.48
CA PRO A 50 -9.71 18.40 -9.94
C PRO A 50 -8.25 18.61 -10.36
N ILE A 51 -7.81 17.91 -11.39
CA ILE A 51 -6.48 18.11 -11.97
C ILE A 51 -6.51 19.41 -12.79
N PRO A 52 -5.54 20.33 -12.62
CA PRO A 52 -5.47 21.53 -13.44
C PRO A 52 -5.51 21.19 -14.93
N PHE A 53 -6.34 21.91 -15.70
CA PHE A 53 -6.47 21.76 -17.15
C PHE A 53 -7.05 20.44 -17.66
N SER A 54 -7.57 19.55 -16.79
CA SER A 54 -8.39 18.41 -17.19
C SER A 54 -9.81 18.53 -16.62
N THR A 55 -10.82 18.48 -17.49
CA THR A 55 -12.22 18.65 -17.10
C THR A 55 -12.89 17.36 -16.62
N GLY A 56 -12.17 16.23 -16.62
CA GLY A 56 -12.69 14.91 -16.24
C GLY A 56 -11.86 14.15 -15.21
N ASP A 57 -10.61 14.57 -14.99
CA ASP A 57 -9.68 13.82 -14.12
C ASP A 57 -9.58 14.41 -12.72
N TYR A 58 -9.47 13.52 -11.75
CA TYR A 58 -9.33 13.86 -10.34
C TYR A 58 -8.10 13.20 -9.75
N TRP A 59 -7.36 13.96 -8.94
CA TRP A 59 -6.33 13.44 -8.06
C TRP A 59 -6.92 13.05 -6.71
N THR A 60 -6.56 11.88 -6.19
CA THR A 60 -6.95 11.45 -4.85
C THR A 60 -5.85 11.77 -3.83
N ASN A 61 -6.21 12.48 -2.76
CA ASN A 61 -5.32 12.73 -1.63
C ASN A 61 -5.99 12.33 -0.31
N TYR A 62 -5.32 11.47 0.45
CA TYR A 62 -5.76 10.97 1.76
C TYR A 62 -4.85 11.44 2.91
N GLU A 63 -3.94 12.40 2.69
CA GLU A 63 -2.99 12.84 3.71
C GLU A 63 -3.69 13.31 4.99
N PHE A 64 -4.73 14.14 4.85
CA PHE A 64 -5.54 14.59 5.97
C PHE A 64 -6.26 13.43 6.67
N HIS A 65 -6.93 12.56 5.93
CA HIS A 65 -7.62 11.38 6.48
C HIS A 65 -6.65 10.47 7.24
N ASN A 66 -5.43 10.30 6.72
CA ASN A 66 -4.39 9.52 7.39
C ASN A 66 -3.90 10.20 8.68
N LYS A 67 -3.86 11.54 8.75
CA LYS A 67 -3.58 12.30 9.99
C LYS A 67 -4.68 12.10 11.02
N VAL A 68 -5.95 12.28 10.62
CA VAL A 68 -7.13 12.07 11.49
C VAL A 68 -7.18 10.64 12.02
N ILE A 69 -6.94 9.63 11.17
CA ILE A 69 -6.93 8.22 11.60
C ILE A 69 -5.77 7.96 12.57
N SER A 70 -4.58 8.52 12.33
CA SER A 70 -3.46 8.40 13.28
C SER A 70 -3.81 8.96 14.65
N PHE A 71 -4.46 10.14 14.67
CA PHE A 71 -4.93 10.75 15.90
C PHE A 71 -5.97 9.87 16.60
N TYR A 72 -7.00 9.41 15.88
CA TYR A 72 -8.00 8.50 16.44
C TYR A 72 -7.39 7.22 17.02
N LEU A 73 -6.41 6.61 16.34
CA LEU A 73 -5.70 5.43 16.83
C LEU A 73 -4.93 5.72 18.12
N SER A 74 -4.37 6.92 18.29
CA SER A 74 -3.70 7.33 19.52
C SER A 74 -4.66 7.45 20.72
N CYS A 75 -5.95 7.67 20.46
CA CYS A 75 -7.00 7.78 21.48
C CYS A 75 -7.56 6.41 21.91
N ILE A 76 -7.21 5.30 21.25
CA ILE A 76 -7.74 3.97 21.55
C ILE A 76 -6.65 2.95 21.88
N PRO A 77 -6.96 1.91 22.68
CA PRO A 77 -6.01 0.84 22.96
C PRO A 77 -5.57 0.10 21.70
N LYS A 78 -4.30 -0.32 21.65
CA LYS A 78 -3.73 -1.08 20.52
C LYS A 78 -4.53 -2.33 20.14
N THR A 79 -5.15 -2.99 21.12
CA THR A 79 -6.00 -4.18 20.90
C THR A 79 -7.21 -3.93 20.01
N GLN A 80 -7.62 -2.66 19.83
CA GLN A 80 -8.74 -2.28 18.98
C GLN A 80 -8.30 -1.70 17.63
N HIS A 81 -6.99 -1.56 17.38
CA HIS A 81 -6.46 -0.91 16.19
C HIS A 81 -6.82 -1.67 14.91
N SER A 82 -6.65 -2.99 14.87
CA SER A 82 -6.99 -3.82 13.71
C SER A 82 -8.45 -3.65 13.28
N LYS A 83 -9.39 -3.74 14.23
CA LYS A 83 -10.82 -3.59 13.97
C LYS A 83 -11.18 -2.18 13.50
N ALA A 84 -10.57 -1.16 14.07
CA ALA A 84 -10.78 0.23 13.65
C ALA A 84 -10.25 0.47 12.23
N LEU A 85 -9.04 -0.01 11.92
CA LEU A 85 -8.41 0.09 10.62
C LEU A 85 -9.21 -0.64 9.55
N GLU A 86 -9.71 -1.85 9.82
CA GLU A 86 -10.61 -2.59 8.92
C GLU A 86 -11.85 -1.78 8.53
N ARG A 87 -12.48 -1.12 9.52
CA ARG A 87 -13.65 -0.27 9.28
C ARG A 87 -13.32 0.95 8.41
N PHE A 88 -12.16 1.56 8.60
CA PHE A 88 -11.75 2.67 7.74
C PHE A 88 -11.40 2.19 6.33
N CYS A 89 -10.77 1.01 6.19
CA CYS A 89 -10.44 0.41 4.89
C CYS A 89 -11.69 0.09 4.07
N SER A 90 -12.77 -0.36 4.69
CA SER A 90 -14.03 -0.61 3.98
C SER A 90 -14.68 0.67 3.47
N THR A 91 -14.46 1.79 4.16
CA THR A 91 -15.00 3.11 3.76
C THR A 91 -14.12 3.80 2.70
N MET A 92 -12.80 3.57 2.75
CA MET A 92 -11.81 4.19 1.86
C MET A 92 -10.88 3.13 1.23
N PRO A 93 -11.40 2.29 0.32
CA PRO A 93 -10.65 1.13 -0.21
C PRO A 93 -9.48 1.51 -1.11
N SER A 94 -9.43 2.75 -1.62
CA SER A 94 -8.38 3.28 -2.48
C SER A 94 -7.30 4.06 -1.73
N ASN A 95 -7.28 4.02 -0.39
CA ASN A 95 -6.28 4.69 0.44
C ASN A 95 -5.08 3.76 0.71
N PRO A 96 -3.90 4.02 0.09
CA PRO A 96 -2.76 3.14 0.25
C PRO A 96 -2.13 3.27 1.63
N GLY A 97 -2.10 4.48 2.19
CA GLY A 97 -1.52 4.75 3.52
C GLY A 97 -2.26 3.99 4.62
N LEU A 98 -3.58 3.89 4.50
CA LEU A 98 -4.40 3.12 5.43
C LEU A 98 -4.20 1.62 5.26
N ALA A 99 -4.15 1.12 4.01
CA ALA A 99 -3.86 -0.28 3.73
C ALA A 99 -2.52 -0.71 4.33
N PHE A 100 -1.47 0.10 4.19
CA PHE A 100 -0.16 -0.19 4.79
C PHE A 100 -0.20 -0.28 6.31
N LYS A 101 -0.90 0.65 6.97
CA LYS A 101 -1.05 0.59 8.43
C LYS A 101 -1.76 -0.67 8.89
N LEU A 102 -2.82 -1.09 8.19
CA LEU A 102 -3.52 -2.33 8.50
C LEU A 102 -2.63 -3.56 8.31
N LEU A 103 -1.90 -3.63 7.18
CA LEU A 103 -0.96 -4.73 6.92
C LEU A 103 0.17 -4.77 7.96
N GLN A 104 0.72 -3.62 8.33
CA GLN A 104 1.73 -3.54 9.38
C GLN A 104 1.18 -4.04 10.73
N GLN A 105 -0.06 -3.67 11.08
CA GLN A 105 -0.69 -4.11 12.32
C GLN A 105 -0.81 -5.65 12.38
N TYR A 106 -1.26 -6.30 11.30
CA TYR A 106 -1.33 -7.78 11.27
C TYR A 106 0.03 -8.44 11.30
N TRP A 107 1.05 -7.80 10.74
CA TRP A 107 2.44 -8.28 10.85
C TRP A 107 2.92 -8.24 12.30
N GLU A 108 2.68 -7.13 13.02
CA GLU A 108 3.01 -7.00 14.44
C GLU A 108 2.23 -7.99 15.32
N GLU A 109 0.98 -8.30 14.96
CA GLU A 109 0.14 -9.31 15.63
C GLU A 109 0.49 -10.76 15.24
N ASN A 110 1.50 -10.96 14.38
CA ASN A 110 1.93 -12.25 13.83
C ASN A 110 0.80 -13.04 13.13
N ASN A 111 -0.19 -12.33 12.57
CA ASN A 111 -1.34 -12.93 11.91
C ASN A 111 -1.14 -13.00 10.39
N ILE A 112 -0.21 -13.86 9.98
CA ILE A 112 0.30 -13.92 8.60
C ILE A 112 -0.77 -14.39 7.60
N GLN A 113 -1.73 -15.22 8.03
CA GLN A 113 -2.82 -15.67 7.15
C GLN A 113 -3.80 -14.54 6.82
N ILE A 114 -4.17 -13.72 7.82
CA ILE A 114 -5.03 -12.55 7.57
C ILE A 114 -4.26 -11.51 6.76
N LEU A 115 -2.99 -11.26 7.09
CA LEU A 115 -2.12 -10.37 6.31
C LEU A 115 -2.13 -10.74 4.83
N LYS A 116 -1.91 -12.02 4.51
CA LYS A 116 -1.93 -12.56 3.15
C LYS A 116 -3.26 -12.30 2.44
N LEU A 117 -4.38 -12.64 3.09
CA LEU A 117 -5.72 -12.45 2.53
C LEU A 117 -5.99 -10.96 2.24
N GLN A 118 -5.68 -10.10 3.19
CA GLN A 118 -5.89 -8.65 3.08
C GLN A 118 -4.99 -8.03 2.01
N ALA A 119 -3.70 -8.38 1.99
CA ALA A 119 -2.78 -7.94 0.95
C ALA A 119 -3.27 -8.34 -0.45
N LYS A 120 -3.71 -9.59 -0.61
CA LYS A 120 -4.35 -10.07 -1.85
C LYS A 120 -5.56 -9.23 -2.23
N MET A 121 -6.49 -8.96 -1.31
CA MET A 121 -7.65 -8.10 -1.60
C MET A 121 -7.23 -6.69 -2.04
N PHE A 122 -6.24 -6.08 -1.39
CA PHE A 122 -5.75 -4.76 -1.78
C PHE A 122 -5.13 -4.73 -3.18
N THR A 123 -4.54 -5.82 -3.68
CA THR A 123 -4.07 -5.87 -5.08
C THR A 123 -5.19 -5.70 -6.12
N TYR A 124 -6.45 -6.03 -5.76
CA TYR A 124 -7.60 -5.79 -6.62
C TYR A 124 -8.07 -4.33 -6.55
N ASN A 125 -8.11 -3.76 -5.33
CA ASN A 125 -8.58 -2.39 -5.12
C ASN A 125 -7.58 -1.34 -5.62
N MET A 126 -6.28 -1.66 -5.57
CA MET A 126 -5.18 -0.74 -5.83
C MET A 126 -4.09 -1.40 -6.70
N PRO A 127 -4.41 -1.80 -7.95
CA PRO A 127 -3.51 -2.59 -8.79
C PRO A 127 -2.24 -1.83 -9.21
N THR A 128 -2.24 -0.50 -9.13
CA THR A 128 -1.09 0.35 -9.48
C THR A 128 -0.09 0.53 -8.32
N CYS A 129 -0.40 0.04 -7.12
CA CYS A 129 0.45 0.22 -5.95
C CYS A 129 1.49 -0.89 -5.83
N LEU A 130 2.74 -0.61 -6.22
CA LEU A 130 3.86 -1.55 -6.17
C LEU A 130 4.07 -2.17 -4.77
N ALA A 131 4.04 -1.36 -3.72
CA ALA A 131 4.36 -1.84 -2.37
C ALA A 131 3.34 -2.87 -1.87
N ILE A 132 2.06 -2.75 -2.24
CA ILE A 132 1.03 -3.75 -1.89
C ILE A 132 1.33 -5.09 -2.57
N TRP A 133 1.75 -5.07 -3.85
CA TRP A 133 2.19 -6.28 -4.55
C TRP A 133 3.39 -6.93 -3.86
N LYS A 134 4.41 -6.15 -3.49
CA LYS A 134 5.59 -6.68 -2.80
C LYS A 134 5.25 -7.31 -1.45
N ILE A 135 4.35 -6.68 -0.67
CA ILE A 135 3.89 -7.25 0.60
C ILE A 135 3.10 -8.54 0.37
N ALA A 136 2.18 -8.58 -0.59
CA ALA A 136 1.41 -9.78 -0.90
C ALA A 136 2.31 -10.95 -1.32
N ILE A 137 3.31 -10.68 -2.17
CA ILE A 137 4.29 -11.67 -2.60
C ILE A 137 5.14 -12.14 -1.42
N ALA A 138 5.68 -11.22 -0.61
CA ALA A 138 6.49 -11.57 0.56
C ALA A 138 5.71 -12.42 1.57
N ALA A 139 4.41 -12.13 1.79
CA ALA A 139 3.54 -12.92 2.65
C ALA A 139 3.34 -14.35 2.12
N GLU A 140 3.17 -14.53 0.80
CA GLU A 140 3.06 -15.87 0.19
C GLU A 140 4.39 -16.62 0.19
N CYS A 141 5.52 -15.94 -0.04
CA CYS A 141 6.86 -16.52 0.10
C CYS A 141 7.09 -17.06 1.52
N PHE A 142 6.68 -16.29 2.54
CA PHE A 142 6.79 -16.71 3.95
C PHE A 142 6.01 -17.99 4.23
N LEU A 143 4.87 -18.19 3.57
CA LEU A 143 4.01 -19.36 3.68
C LEU A 143 4.41 -20.51 2.72
N LYS A 144 5.54 -20.38 2.02
CA LYS A 144 6.08 -21.36 1.06
C LYS A 144 5.13 -21.69 -0.10
N GLY A 145 4.26 -20.75 -0.48
CA GLY A 145 3.30 -20.89 -1.57
C GLY A 145 3.90 -20.61 -2.94
N GLN A 146 4.87 -21.41 -3.41
CA GLN A 146 5.65 -21.08 -4.63
C GLN A 146 4.81 -20.86 -5.90
N ARG A 147 3.78 -21.69 -6.11
CA ARG A 147 2.85 -21.52 -7.25
C ARG A 147 2.08 -20.19 -7.18
N GLU A 148 1.64 -19.82 -5.97
CA GLU A 148 0.91 -18.58 -5.73
C GLU A 148 1.82 -17.36 -5.93
N VAL A 149 3.09 -17.45 -5.52
CA VAL A 149 4.09 -16.42 -5.75
C VAL A 149 4.29 -16.19 -7.25
N HIS A 150 4.42 -17.26 -8.04
CA HIS A 150 4.53 -17.14 -9.50
C HIS A 150 3.30 -16.46 -10.12
N HIS A 151 2.09 -16.85 -9.71
CA HIS A 151 0.85 -16.22 -10.18
C HIS A 151 0.76 -14.74 -9.79
N LEU A 152 1.20 -14.38 -8.58
CA LEU A 152 1.22 -13.00 -8.12
C LEU A 152 2.22 -12.15 -8.92
N TYR A 153 3.43 -12.65 -9.17
CA TYR A 153 4.40 -11.95 -10.02
C TYR A 153 3.88 -11.74 -11.44
N GLN A 154 3.33 -12.79 -12.06
CA GLN A 154 2.76 -12.69 -13.41
C GLN A 154 1.67 -11.61 -13.46
N ARG A 155 0.79 -11.57 -12.47
CA ARG A 155 -0.28 -10.58 -12.40
C ARG A 155 0.24 -9.18 -12.09
N ALA A 156 1.23 -9.05 -11.21
CA ALA A 156 1.87 -7.78 -10.89
C ALA A 156 2.51 -7.18 -12.14
N CYS A 157 3.28 -7.97 -12.90
CA CYS A 157 3.91 -7.53 -14.16
C CYS A 157 2.88 -7.18 -15.25
N GLN A 158 1.71 -7.82 -15.27
CA GLN A 158 0.62 -7.41 -16.17
C GLN A 158 0.00 -6.04 -15.78
N LYS A 159 -0.07 -5.73 -14.48
CA LYS A 159 -0.66 -4.47 -13.99
C LYS A 159 0.35 -3.32 -13.93
N LEU A 160 1.63 -3.65 -13.75
CA LEU A 160 2.75 -2.71 -13.65
C LEU A 160 3.88 -3.11 -14.62
N PRO A 161 3.61 -3.10 -15.94
CA PRO A 161 4.53 -3.63 -16.95
C PRO A 161 5.86 -2.88 -17.00
N LEU A 162 5.86 -1.58 -16.72
CA LEU A 162 7.06 -0.74 -16.78
C LEU A 162 7.89 -0.75 -15.48
N CYS A 163 7.52 -1.57 -14.49
CA CYS A 163 8.18 -1.60 -13.20
C CYS A 163 9.38 -2.55 -13.20
N ALA A 164 10.56 -2.02 -13.51
CA ALA A 164 11.85 -2.74 -13.52
C ALA A 164 12.13 -3.57 -12.25
N THR A 165 11.78 -3.03 -11.07
CA THR A 165 12.01 -3.72 -9.80
C THR A 165 11.21 -5.01 -9.67
N LEU A 166 9.97 -5.06 -10.20
CA LEU A 166 9.16 -6.28 -10.18
C LEU A 166 9.74 -7.36 -11.07
N TRP A 167 10.18 -6.99 -12.28
CA TRP A 167 10.86 -7.91 -13.19
C TRP A 167 12.12 -8.49 -12.55
N LYS A 168 12.96 -7.64 -11.95
CA LYS A 168 14.17 -8.08 -11.24
C LYS A 168 13.85 -9.04 -10.09
N ASP A 169 12.88 -8.70 -9.24
CA ASP A 169 12.47 -9.55 -8.12
C ASP A 169 11.97 -10.92 -8.62
N GLN A 170 11.24 -10.95 -9.74
CA GLN A 170 10.77 -12.19 -10.38
C GLN A 170 11.91 -13.02 -10.97
N PHE A 171 12.89 -12.40 -11.64
CA PHE A 171 14.08 -13.11 -12.16
C PHE A 171 14.89 -13.75 -11.03
N LEU A 172 15.10 -13.03 -9.92
CA LEU A 172 15.82 -13.53 -8.76
C LEU A 172 15.08 -14.70 -8.11
N PHE A 173 13.76 -14.62 -8.03
CA PHE A 173 12.93 -15.71 -7.51
C PHE A 173 13.08 -16.99 -8.36
N GLU A 174 12.88 -16.91 -9.68
CA GLU A 174 13.03 -18.05 -10.59
C GLU A 174 14.46 -18.64 -10.61
N ALA A 175 15.48 -17.78 -10.50
CA ALA A 175 16.87 -18.24 -10.38
C ALA A 175 17.12 -19.00 -9.07
N SER A 176 16.50 -18.56 -7.96
CA SER A 176 16.64 -19.20 -6.64
C SER A 176 15.98 -20.56 -6.54
N GLU A 177 14.95 -20.84 -7.35
CA GLU A 177 14.27 -22.15 -7.39
C GLU A 177 15.03 -23.22 -8.23
N GLY A 178 16.24 -22.91 -8.72
CA GLY A 178 17.02 -23.81 -9.57
C GLY A 178 16.54 -23.81 -11.02
N GLY A 179 16.11 -22.65 -11.50
CA GLY A 179 15.30 -22.41 -12.70
C GLY A 179 15.53 -23.31 -13.91
N LYS A 180 14.44 -23.80 -14.48
CA LYS A 180 14.42 -24.30 -15.85
C LYS A 180 14.74 -23.12 -16.76
N THR A 181 15.87 -23.19 -17.47
CA THR A 181 16.38 -22.16 -18.38
C THR A 181 15.34 -21.65 -19.39
N ASP A 182 14.38 -22.50 -19.76
CA ASP A 182 13.27 -22.15 -20.65
C ASP A 182 12.30 -21.11 -20.05
N ASN A 183 12.01 -21.20 -18.75
CA ASN A 183 11.14 -20.22 -18.07
C ASN A 183 11.81 -18.85 -18.00
N LEU A 184 13.10 -18.82 -17.66
CA LEU A 184 13.89 -17.59 -17.62
C LEU A 184 13.97 -16.96 -19.02
N ARG A 185 14.20 -17.76 -20.07
CA ARG A 185 14.25 -17.28 -21.46
C ARG A 185 12.92 -16.67 -21.91
N ASN A 186 11.79 -17.31 -21.57
CA ASN A 186 10.45 -16.77 -21.84
C ASN A 186 10.14 -15.49 -21.05
N LEU A 187 10.77 -15.30 -19.90
CA LEU A 187 10.59 -14.11 -19.07
C LEU A 187 11.41 -12.92 -19.61
N VAL A 188 12.63 -13.20 -20.07
CA VAL A 188 13.47 -12.21 -20.78
C VAL A 188 12.78 -11.72 -22.05
N SER A 189 12.21 -12.62 -22.87
CA SER A 189 11.51 -12.21 -24.10
C SER A 189 10.30 -11.31 -23.80
N LYS A 190 9.47 -11.65 -22.80
CA LYS A 190 8.34 -10.81 -22.38
C LYS A 190 8.77 -9.45 -21.83
N CYS A 191 9.88 -9.40 -21.10
CA CYS A 191 10.42 -8.15 -20.57
C CYS A 191 10.88 -7.21 -21.71
N GLN A 192 11.54 -7.79 -22.72
CA GLN A 192 11.97 -7.08 -23.93
C GLN A 192 10.79 -6.61 -24.79
N GLU A 193 9.73 -7.42 -24.94
CA GLU A 193 8.49 -7.03 -25.64
C GLU A 193 7.81 -5.81 -25.00
N VAL A 194 7.86 -5.71 -23.68
CA VAL A 194 7.30 -4.58 -22.92
C VAL A 194 8.21 -3.34 -22.97
N GLY A 195 9.42 -3.47 -23.52
CA GLY A 195 10.37 -2.37 -23.67
C GLY A 195 11.13 -2.02 -22.39
N VAL A 196 11.17 -2.91 -21.39
CA VAL A 196 11.98 -2.73 -20.19
C VAL A 196 13.40 -3.21 -20.49
N SER A 197 14.35 -2.28 -20.60
CA SER A 197 15.75 -2.63 -20.84
C SER A 197 16.36 -3.33 -19.62
N LEU A 198 16.89 -4.53 -19.84
CA LEU A 198 17.57 -5.34 -18.83
C LEU A 198 19.06 -5.00 -18.71
N ASP A 199 19.63 -4.26 -19.66
CA ASP A 199 21.07 -3.99 -19.74
C ASP A 199 21.57 -3.19 -18.53
N GLU A 200 20.76 -2.25 -18.06
CA GLU A 200 21.06 -1.42 -16.88
C GLU A 200 20.80 -2.17 -15.56
N LEU A 201 19.83 -3.09 -15.53
CA LEU A 201 19.39 -3.80 -14.32
C LEU A 201 20.25 -4.99 -13.93
N LEU A 202 20.90 -5.62 -14.91
CA LEU A 202 21.79 -6.76 -14.72
C LEU A 202 23.26 -6.36 -14.56
N ASN A 203 23.58 -5.05 -14.58
CA ASN A 203 24.96 -4.55 -14.63
C ASN A 203 25.79 -5.34 -15.67
N LEU A 204 25.21 -5.63 -16.83
CA LEU A 204 25.95 -6.16 -17.97
C LEU A 204 26.68 -5.00 -18.65
N ASN A 205 27.37 -4.17 -17.87
CA ASN A 205 28.60 -3.58 -18.36
C ASN A 205 29.55 -4.75 -18.55
N THR A 206 29.41 -5.37 -19.72
CA THR A 206 30.52 -6.01 -20.39
C THR A 206 31.70 -5.06 -20.21
N TYR A 207 32.63 -5.44 -19.34
CA TYR A 207 34.02 -5.15 -19.62
C TYR A 207 34.23 -5.77 -21.00
N ARG A 208 34.00 -4.97 -22.05
CA ARG A 208 34.70 -5.15 -23.31
C ARG A 208 36.16 -5.05 -22.88
N THR A 209 36.75 -6.20 -22.55
CA THR A 209 38.16 -6.41 -22.74
C THR A 209 38.38 -6.17 -24.23
N GLU A 210 38.68 -4.92 -24.55
CA GLU A 210 39.59 -4.58 -25.63
C GLU A 210 40.90 -5.31 -25.30
N SER A 211 40.97 -6.60 -25.60
CA SER A 211 42.24 -7.26 -25.83
C SER A 211 42.68 -6.87 -27.23
N THR A 212 43.26 -5.68 -27.33
CA THR A 212 44.29 -5.37 -28.30
C THR A 212 45.42 -6.41 -28.23
N ASN A 213 45.95 -6.76 -29.40
CA ASN A 213 47.20 -7.50 -29.68
C ASN A 213 47.06 -9.04 -29.60
N HIS A 214 47.40 -9.83 -30.62
CA HIS A 214 48.45 -9.73 -31.65
C HIS A 214 48.00 -10.24 -33.02
#